data_AF-A0A8X7VDT5-F1
#
_entry.id   AF-A0A8X7VDT5-F1
#
_cell.length_a   1.000
_cell.length_b   1.000
_cell.length_c   1.000
_cell.angle_alpha   90.00
_cell.angle_beta   90.00
_cell.angle_gamma   90.00
#
_symmetry.space_group_name_H-M   'P 1'
#
loop_
_entity.id
_entity.type
_entity.pdbx_description
1 polymer ?
#
loop_
_entity_poly.entity_id
_entity_poly.type
_entity_poly.pdbx_seq_one_letter_code
_entity_poly.pdbx_strand_id
1 'polypeptide(L)' 'MPETEAQDSECLKEYGGDVGFSFCAPLIYPSFCYRKCREDKGAKGGECRWGEEFNVKCLCDFCSDKAYDQILSGI' A
#
# COMPACT_ATOMS: atom_id res chain seq x y z
N MET A 1 16.10 -14.99 -12.36
CA MET A 1 15.58 -15.39 -11.03
C MET A 1 14.11 -15.03 -11.03
N PRO A 2 13.16 -15.97 -10.99
CA PRO A 2 11.76 -15.59 -11.03
C PRO A 2 11.39 -15.02 -9.66
N GLU A 3 11.06 -13.73 -9.61
CA GLU A 3 10.33 -13.14 -8.49
C GLU A 3 8.94 -13.76 -8.52
N THR A 4 8.75 -14.78 -7.68
CA THR A 4 7.47 -15.44 -7.51
C THR A 4 6.59 -14.52 -6.66
N GLU A 5 5.40 -14.16 -7.15
CA GLU A 5 4.41 -13.31 -6.45
C GLU A 5 4.08 -13.75 -5.00
N ALA A 6 4.44 -14.97 -4.63
CA ALA A 6 4.40 -15.48 -3.27
C ALA A 6 5.40 -14.78 -2.30
N GLN A 7 6.51 -14.22 -2.78
CA GLN A 7 7.48 -13.49 -1.94
C GLN A 7 6.99 -12.07 -1.61
N ASP A 8 6.35 -11.39 -2.57
CA ASP A 8 5.69 -10.10 -2.31
C ASP A 8 4.54 -10.24 -1.31
N SER A 9 3.87 -11.39 -1.29
CA SER A 9 2.81 -11.73 -0.34
C SER A 9 3.32 -11.83 1.12
N GLU A 10 4.62 -12.09 1.32
CA GLU A 10 5.21 -12.13 2.67
C GLU A 10 5.39 -10.72 3.25
N CYS A 11 5.78 -9.77 2.38
CA CYS A 11 6.09 -8.38 2.74
C CYS A 11 4.87 -7.46 2.75
N LEU A 12 3.98 -7.60 1.77
CA LEU A 12 2.78 -6.78 1.60
C LEU A 12 1.56 -7.52 2.12
N LYS A 13 0.93 -6.96 3.15
CA LYS A 13 -0.29 -7.51 3.74
C LYS A 13 -1.42 -6.51 3.69
N GLU A 14 -2.61 -6.96 3.32
CA GLU A 14 -3.79 -6.09 3.32
C GLU A 14 -4.02 -5.53 4.73
N TYR A 15 -4.23 -4.21 4.83
CA TYR A 15 -4.49 -3.53 6.11
C TYR A 15 -5.74 -4.13 6.81
N GLY A 16 -6.71 -4.53 6.00
CA GLY A 16 -7.98 -5.14 6.41
C GLY A 16 -9.08 -4.11 6.65
N GLY A 17 -10.33 -4.49 6.38
CA GLY A 17 -11.49 -3.60 6.48
C GLY A 17 -11.68 -2.71 5.24
N ASP A 18 -12.86 -2.11 5.13
CA ASP A 18 -13.27 -1.26 3.99
C ASP A 18 -12.65 0.16 4.07
N VAL A 19 -11.34 0.24 4.33
CA VAL A 19 -10.63 1.51 4.57
C VAL A 19 -9.91 2.04 3.34
N GLY A 20 -9.85 1.26 2.27
CA GLY A 20 -9.03 1.54 1.10
C GLY A 20 -9.25 2.95 0.54
N PHE A 21 -10.50 3.30 0.20
CA PHE A 21 -10.79 4.62 -0.38
C PHE A 21 -10.47 5.75 0.59
N SER A 22 -10.91 5.62 1.85
CA SER A 22 -10.66 6.62 2.91
C SER A 22 -9.16 6.84 3.18
N PHE A 23 -8.34 5.80 3.01
CA PHE A 23 -6.90 5.89 3.30
C PHE A 23 -6.07 6.33 2.09
N CYS A 24 -6.58 6.11 0.88
CA CYS A 24 -5.84 6.26 -0.37
C CYS A 24 -6.31 7.41 -1.27
N ALA A 25 -7.55 7.87 -1.15
CA ALA A 25 -8.08 8.98 -1.94
C ALA A 25 -7.64 10.38 -1.48
N PRO A 26 -7.37 10.65 -0.19
CA PRO A 26 -6.94 11.98 0.23
C PRO A 26 -5.57 12.37 -0.37
N LEU A 27 -5.49 13.58 -0.96
CA LEU A 27 -4.27 14.15 -1.57
C LEU A 27 -3.27 14.67 -0.52
N ILE A 28 -2.89 13.83 0.43
CA ILE A 28 -1.92 14.15 1.49
C ILE A 28 -0.70 13.23 1.43
N TYR A 29 0.49 13.77 1.73
CA TYR A 29 1.73 13.00 1.75
C TYR A 29 2.37 12.96 3.15
N PRO A 30 2.85 11.80 3.64
CA PRO A 30 2.52 10.47 3.12
C PRO A 30 1.03 10.15 3.35
N SER A 31 0.48 9.21 2.59
CA SER A 31 -0.95 8.85 2.67
C SER A 31 -1.37 8.36 4.05
N PHE A 32 -2.68 8.34 4.33
CA PHE A 32 -3.17 7.71 5.57
C PHE A 32 -2.84 6.22 5.61
N CYS A 33 -2.89 5.52 4.47
CA CYS A 33 -2.46 4.12 4.40
C CYS A 33 -1.03 3.93 4.93
N TYR A 34 -0.08 4.77 4.46
CA TYR A 34 1.30 4.72 4.93
C TYR A 34 1.42 4.96 6.45
N ARG A 35 0.77 6.02 6.95
CA ARG A 35 0.83 6.38 8.38
C ARG A 35 0.19 5.31 9.25
N LYS A 36 -1.00 4.83 8.88
CA LYS A 36 -1.78 3.85 9.63
C LYS A 36 -1.13 2.46 9.64
N CYS A 37 -0.53 2.04 8.53
CA CYS A 37 0.26 0.81 8.52
C CYS A 37 1.43 0.86 9.53
N ARG A 38 2.09 2.01 9.67
CA ARG A 38 3.16 2.19 10.66
C ARG A 38 2.64 2.25 12.10
N GLU A 39 1.59 3.03 12.34
CA GLU A 39 1.00 3.22 13.66
C GLU A 39 0.30 1.96 14.20
N ASP A 40 -0.57 1.36 13.39
CA ASP A 40 -1.53 0.36 13.87
C ASP A 40 -1.05 -1.07 13.64
N LYS A 41 -0.17 -1.29 12.65
CA LYS A 41 0.31 -2.63 12.27
C LYS A 41 1.80 -2.85 12.53
N GLY A 42 2.55 -1.80 12.86
CA GLY A 42 4.02 -1.88 13.01
C GLY A 42 4.74 -2.16 11.70
N ALA A 43 4.11 -1.87 10.56
CA ALA A 43 4.74 -1.96 9.25
C ALA A 43 5.76 -0.80 9.07
N LYS A 44 6.58 -0.88 8.04
CA LYS A 44 7.53 0.18 7.69
C LYS A 44 6.90 1.26 6.82
N GLY A 45 5.87 0.89 6.05
CA GLY A 45 5.08 1.79 5.23
C GLY A 45 3.77 1.18 4.78
N GLY A 46 3.14 1.80 3.80
CA GLY A 46 1.94 1.27 3.17
C GLY A 46 1.74 1.86 1.78
N GLU A 47 1.21 1.03 0.87
CA GLU A 47 0.89 1.40 -0.50
C GLU A 47 -0.60 1.22 -0.80
N CYS A 48 -1.08 2.03 -1.75
CA CYS A 48 -2.46 1.99 -2.21
C CYS A 48 -2.51 1.32 -3.59
N ARG A 49 -3.09 0.12 -3.67
CA ARG A 49 -3.31 -0.57 -4.94
C ARG A 49 -4.73 -0.37 -5.43
N TRP A 50 -4.85 0.31 -6.56
CA TRP A 50 -6.10 0.50 -7.27
C TRP A 50 -6.36 -0.72 -8.16
N GLY A 51 -7.48 -1.39 -7.92
CA GLY A 51 -8.03 -2.44 -8.77
C GLY A 51 -9.11 -1.90 -9.70
N GLU A 52 -9.89 -2.82 -10.29
CA GLU A 52 -11.01 -2.48 -11.15
C GLU A 52 -12.18 -1.84 -10.39
N GLU A 53 -12.96 -1.00 -11.09
CA GLU A 53 -14.17 -0.33 -10.56
C GLU A 53 -13.96 0.43 -9.24
N PHE A 54 -12.93 1.28 -9.17
CA PHE A 54 -12.63 2.14 -8.01
C PHE A 54 -12.36 1.40 -6.68
N ASN A 55 -12.21 0.07 -6.72
CA ASN A 55 -11.76 -0.69 -5.56
C ASN A 55 -10.29 -0.38 -5.32
N VAL A 56 -9.99 0.30 -4.22
CA VAL A 56 -8.61 0.52 -3.79
C VAL A 56 -8.39 -0.22 -2.49
N LYS A 57 -7.21 -0.84 -2.37
CA LYS A 57 -6.78 -1.53 -1.17
C LYS A 57 -5.56 -0.84 -0.59
N CYS A 58 -5.52 -0.75 0.73
CA CYS A 58 -4.32 -0.37 1.46
C CYS A 58 -3.54 -1.64 1.82
N LEU A 59 -2.30 -1.73 1.35
CA LEU A 59 -1.37 -2.81 1.67
C LEU A 59 -0.25 -2.26 2.56
N CYS A 60 -0.01 -2.89 3.70
CA CYS A 60 1.09 -2.56 4.59
C CYS A 60 2.36 -3.29 4.19
N ASP A 61 3.44 -2.53 4.06
CA ASP A 61 4.77 -3.04 3.72
C ASP A 61 5.62 -3.19 4.99
N PHE A 62 5.92 -4.43 5.35
CA PHE A 62 6.75 -4.77 6.50
C PHE A 62 8.24 -4.85 6.17
N CYS A 63 8.59 -4.93 4.89
CA CYS A 63 9.95 -5.14 4.42
C CYS A 63 10.64 -3.82 4.06
N SER A 64 9.90 -2.84 3.53
CA SER A 64 10.41 -1.57 3.03
C SER A 64 9.62 -0.36 3.56
N ASP A 65 10.31 0.74 3.87
CA ASP A 65 9.69 2.03 4.21
C ASP A 65 9.50 2.95 3.00
N LYS A 66 9.80 2.45 1.79
CA LYS A 66 9.60 3.19 0.54
C LYS A 66 8.12 3.58 0.45
N ALA A 67 7.84 4.87 0.62
CA ALA A 67 6.63 5.45 0.09
C ALA A 67 6.76 5.28 -1.42
N TYR A 68 6.08 4.27 -1.99
CA TYR A 68 6.08 4.04 -3.43
C TYR A 68 5.51 5.30 -4.07
N ASP A 69 6.42 6.20 -4.48
CA ASP A 69 6.18 7.18 -5.51
C ASP A 69 5.52 6.42 -6.65
N GLN A 70 4.23 6.71 -6.84
CA GLN A 70 3.48 6.23 -7.98
C GLN A 70 4.32 6.60 -9.19
N ILE A 71 4.88 5.56 -9.81
CA ILE A 71 5.41 5.52 -11.15
C ILE A 71 4.43 6.37 -11.98
N LEU A 72 4.83 7.62 -12.23
CA LEU A 72 4.26 8.40 -13.32
C LEU A 72 4.42 7.48 -14.52
N SER A 73 3.26 7.01 -14.95
CA SER A 73 3.06 6.05 -16.00
C SER A 73 3.97 6.39 -17.17
N GLY A 74 4.52 5.35 -17.78
CA GLY A 74 5.24 5.48 -19.03
C GLY A 74 4.47 6.40 -19.98
N ILE A 75 5.17 7.45 -20.40
CA ILE A 75 4.90 8.15 -21.66
C ILE A 75 5.79 7.47 -22.70
#